data_AF-W6A8A0-F1
#
_entry.id   AF-W6A8A0-F1
#
_cell.length_a   1.000
_cell.length_b   1.000
_cell.length_c   1.000
_cell.angle_alpha   90.00
_cell.angle_beta   90.00
_cell.angle_gamma   90.00
#
_symmetry.space_group_name_H-M   'P 1'
#
loop_
_entity.id
_entity.type
_entity.pdbx_description
1 polymer ?
#
loop_
_entity_poly.entity_id
_entity_poly.type
_entity_poly.pdbx_seq_one_letter_code
_entity_poly.pdbx_strand_id
1 'polypeptide(L)'
;MNGIWNDQNGMFPDWARYIILASCTFITIIVILATAINISVYLSSKKRESSINQKELFEKLSRQTGYNDIKLYYGQRKRFNNHFNYRSAYQELHLPKWYEDTNSQKGTMLMLYNFTNILDIRQQATNFWSRSIYCHILAAFGVLLNWGAFIAATVVSVGYTDIYNLAYIYSSLCGLGLLLMALGWLWWSKIFKKMIKKIEELAEPNLEPAEYKYIIKQFKNQAVVPFTINTSIRTHRKVVNKEATKYDGYTEAQTAAQ
;
A
#
# COMPACT_ATOMS: atom_id res chain seq x y z
N MET A 1 -17.80 1.17 36.25
CA MET A 1 -17.20 2.45 35.81
C MET A 1 -18.06 3.01 34.71
N ASN A 2 -18.70 4.16 34.94
CA ASN A 2 -19.37 4.87 33.86
C ASN A 2 -18.29 5.71 33.15
N GLY A 3 -17.94 5.33 31.92
CA GLY A 3 -17.08 6.15 31.05
C GLY A 3 -17.80 7.42 30.59
N ILE A 4 -17.14 8.27 29.81
CA ILE A 4 -17.70 9.60 29.43
C ILE A 4 -19.03 9.52 28.66
N TRP A 5 -19.36 8.35 28.12
CA TRP A 5 -20.59 8.06 27.38
C TRP A 5 -21.80 7.79 28.28
N ASN A 6 -21.58 7.33 29.51
CA ASN A 6 -22.62 6.98 30.49
C ASN A 6 -22.63 7.96 31.66
N ASP A 7 -22.19 9.18 31.41
CA ASP A 7 -22.19 10.28 32.37
C ASP A 7 -23.62 10.76 32.61
N GLN A 8 -24.27 10.17 33.61
CA GLN A 8 -25.64 10.48 34.02
C GLN A 8 -25.79 11.91 34.56
N ASN A 9 -24.69 12.54 34.96
CA ASN A 9 -24.69 13.87 35.56
C ASN A 9 -24.41 14.99 34.55
N GLY A 10 -24.13 14.66 33.27
CA GLY A 10 -23.86 15.64 32.21
C GLY A 10 -22.62 16.50 32.46
N MET A 11 -21.66 16.01 33.24
CA MET A 11 -20.45 16.74 33.59
C MET A 11 -19.45 16.85 32.42
N PHE A 12 -19.45 15.88 31.50
CA PHE A 12 -18.61 15.92 30.30
C PHE A 12 -19.31 16.70 29.18
N PRO A 13 -18.70 17.75 28.61
CA PRO A 13 -19.35 18.62 27.63
C PRO A 13 -19.79 17.89 26.35
N ASP A 14 -21.02 18.12 25.92
CA ASP A 14 -21.59 17.47 24.73
C ASP A 14 -20.86 17.84 23.45
N TRP A 15 -20.36 19.08 23.32
CA TRP A 15 -19.59 19.50 22.15
C TRP A 15 -18.36 18.60 21.93
N ALA A 16 -17.70 18.18 23.02
CA ALA A 16 -16.53 17.32 22.96
C ALA A 16 -16.92 15.89 22.53
N ARG A 17 -18.04 15.37 23.04
CA ARG A 17 -18.60 14.08 22.59
C ARG A 17 -18.89 14.08 21.10
N TYR A 18 -19.53 15.13 20.60
CA TYR A 18 -19.85 15.25 19.18
C TYR A 18 -18.59 15.31 18.31
N ILE A 19 -17.55 16.04 18.72
CA ILE A 19 -16.27 16.07 17.99
C ILE A 19 -15.65 14.67 17.95
N ILE A 20 -15.56 13.98 19.08
CA ILE A 20 -14.96 12.64 19.16
C ILE A 20 -15.74 11.67 18.25
N LEU A 21 -17.06 11.64 18.34
CA LEU A 21 -17.93 10.77 17.54
C LEU A 21 -17.84 11.08 16.05
N ALA A 22 -17.96 12.36 15.66
CA ALA A 22 -17.89 12.77 14.27
C ALA A 22 -16.53 12.42 13.65
N SER A 23 -15.44 12.67 14.38
CA SER A 23 -14.08 12.42 13.90
C SER A 23 -13.81 10.91 13.73
N CYS A 24 -14.26 10.08 14.67
CA CYS A 24 -14.14 8.63 14.56
C CYS A 24 -15.01 8.06 13.44
N THR A 25 -16.23 8.59 13.27
CA THR A 25 -17.13 8.20 12.17
C THR A 25 -16.49 8.51 10.82
N PHE A 26 -15.97 9.72 10.65
CA PHE A 26 -15.30 10.14 9.43
C PHE A 26 -14.11 9.23 9.06
N ILE A 27 -13.22 8.95 10.02
CA ILE A 27 -12.07 8.08 9.79
C ILE A 27 -12.50 6.65 9.46
N THR A 28 -13.53 6.14 10.14
CA THR A 28 -14.09 4.81 9.87
C THR A 28 -14.62 4.71 8.45
N ILE A 29 -15.33 5.73 7.97
CA ILE A 29 -15.80 5.82 6.58
C ILE A 29 -14.61 5.74 5.61
N ILE A 30 -13.51 6.45 5.87
CA ILE A 30 -12.35 6.42 4.98
C ILE A 30 -11.68 5.03 4.96
N VAL A 31 -11.53 4.39 6.11
CA VAL A 31 -10.95 3.04 6.20
C VAL A 31 -11.83 2.02 5.47
N ILE A 32 -13.16 2.11 5.63
CA ILE A 32 -14.12 1.26 4.90
C ILE A 32 -14.01 1.51 3.40
N LEU A 33 -13.95 2.77 2.97
CA LEU A 33 -13.80 3.14 1.56
C LEU A 33 -12.50 2.58 0.95
N ALA A 34 -11.36 2.73 1.65
CA ALA A 34 -10.08 2.17 1.22
C ALA A 34 -10.14 0.65 1.07
N THR A 35 -10.79 -0.02 2.03
CA THR A 35 -11.00 -1.47 2.02
C THR A 35 -11.88 -1.91 0.85
N ALA A 36 -12.99 -1.19 0.61
CA ALA A 36 -13.91 -1.45 -0.50
C ALA A 36 -13.20 -1.30 -1.86
N ILE A 37 -12.38 -0.26 -2.03
CA ILE A 37 -11.56 -0.06 -3.24
C ILE A 37 -10.58 -1.23 -3.42
N ASN A 38 -9.84 -1.60 -2.38
CA ASN A 38 -8.88 -2.73 -2.42
C ASN A 38 -9.56 -4.04 -2.84
N ILE A 39 -10.72 -4.35 -2.24
CA ILE A 39 -11.50 -5.54 -2.57
C ILE A 39 -12.02 -5.46 -4.01
N SER A 40 -12.56 -4.32 -4.44
CA SER A 40 -13.10 -4.12 -5.79
C SER A 40 -12.02 -4.29 -6.87
N VAL A 41 -10.86 -3.66 -6.69
CA VAL A 41 -9.70 -3.82 -7.60
C VAL A 41 -9.28 -5.29 -7.64
N TYR A 42 -9.12 -5.94 -6.48
CA TYR A 42 -8.75 -7.35 -6.42
C TYR A 42 -9.76 -8.26 -7.14
N LEU A 43 -11.06 -8.10 -6.86
CA LEU A 43 -12.10 -8.95 -7.44
C LEU A 43 -12.26 -8.73 -8.95
N SER A 44 -12.15 -7.48 -9.41
CA SER A 44 -12.29 -7.15 -10.83
C SER A 44 -11.07 -7.56 -11.65
N SER A 45 -9.85 -7.49 -11.09
CA SER A 45 -8.62 -7.81 -11.83
C SER A 45 -8.22 -9.28 -11.75
N LYS A 46 -8.68 -10.06 -10.77
CA LYS A 46 -8.26 -11.47 -10.60
C LYS A 46 -8.77 -12.42 -11.70
N LYS A 47 -9.88 -12.06 -12.38
CA LYS A 47 -10.52 -12.90 -13.40
C LYS A 47 -10.30 -12.40 -14.83
N ARG A 48 -9.58 -11.28 -15.01
CA ARG A 48 -9.38 -10.68 -16.32
C ARG A 48 -8.01 -11.01 -16.86
N GLU A 49 -8.01 -11.54 -18.07
CA GLU A 49 -6.81 -11.78 -18.83
C GLU A 49 -6.35 -10.50 -19.54
N SER A 50 -5.04 -10.41 -19.73
CA SER A 50 -4.34 -9.35 -20.45
C SER A 50 -3.97 -9.87 -21.83
N SER A 51 -4.03 -8.98 -22.81
CA SER A 51 -3.60 -9.27 -24.19
C SER A 51 -2.10 -9.55 -24.29
N ILE A 52 -1.32 -9.06 -23.31
CA ILE A 52 0.13 -9.14 -23.28
C ILE A 52 0.60 -9.85 -22.00
N ASN A 53 1.59 -10.74 -22.14
CA ASN A 53 2.22 -11.36 -20.98
C ASN A 53 3.21 -10.38 -20.32
N GLN A 54 3.58 -10.60 -19.06
CA GLN A 54 4.41 -9.63 -18.33
C GLN A 54 5.83 -9.56 -18.89
N LYS A 55 6.37 -10.66 -19.42
CA LYS A 55 7.71 -10.68 -20.03
C LYS A 55 7.75 -9.80 -21.29
N GLU A 56 6.79 -9.98 -22.18
CA GLU A 56 6.65 -9.19 -23.41
C GLU A 56 6.42 -7.71 -23.07
N LEU A 57 5.57 -7.41 -22.09
CA LEU A 57 5.38 -6.04 -21.62
C LEU A 57 6.68 -5.44 -21.07
N PHE A 58 7.44 -6.20 -20.27
CA PHE A 58 8.74 -5.74 -19.77
C PHE A 58 9.72 -5.44 -20.90
N GLU A 59 9.81 -6.30 -21.91
CA GLU A 59 10.68 -6.10 -23.07
C GLU A 59 10.28 -4.85 -23.87
N LYS A 60 8.97 -4.64 -24.11
CA LYS A 60 8.48 -3.43 -24.78
C LYS A 60 8.78 -2.16 -23.98
N LEU A 61 8.53 -2.17 -22.67
CA LEU A 61 8.81 -1.04 -21.79
C LEU A 61 10.31 -0.71 -21.73
N SER A 62 11.17 -1.73 -21.68
CA SER A 62 12.64 -1.57 -21.67
C SER A 62 13.14 -0.93 -22.96
N ARG A 63 12.61 -1.37 -24.11
CA ARG A 63 12.94 -0.77 -25.41
C ARG A 63 12.44 0.67 -25.54
N GLN A 64 11.19 0.93 -25.16
CA GLN A 64 10.60 2.27 -25.22
C GLN A 64 11.38 3.30 -24.40
N THR A 65 11.89 2.88 -23.24
CA THR A 65 12.53 3.77 -22.27
C THR A 65 14.06 3.77 -22.35
N GLY A 66 14.66 2.89 -23.16
CA GLY A 66 16.10 2.77 -23.35
C GLY A 66 16.83 1.98 -22.25
N TYR A 67 16.12 1.41 -21.27
CA TYR A 67 16.71 0.65 -20.15
C TYR A 67 16.82 -0.85 -20.46
N ASN A 68 17.55 -1.18 -21.54
CA ASN A 68 17.75 -2.57 -21.99
C ASN A 68 18.74 -3.36 -21.13
N ASP A 69 19.41 -2.71 -20.17
CA ASP A 69 20.37 -3.31 -19.24
C ASP A 69 19.68 -4.07 -18.09
N ILE A 70 18.37 -3.89 -17.91
CA ILE A 70 17.61 -4.50 -16.81
C ILE A 70 17.25 -5.94 -17.14
N LYS A 71 17.53 -6.85 -16.20
CA LYS A 71 17.20 -8.27 -16.32
C LYS A 71 15.94 -8.62 -15.52
N LEU A 72 15.02 -9.34 -16.15
CA LEU A 72 13.82 -9.87 -15.50
C LEU A 72 14.08 -11.29 -15.00
N TYR A 73 13.86 -11.53 -13.71
CA TYR A 73 13.99 -12.83 -13.05
C TYR A 73 12.67 -13.26 -12.44
N TYR A 74 12.33 -14.53 -12.63
CA TYR A 74 11.18 -15.17 -12.01
C TYR A 74 11.64 -16.10 -10.88
N GLY A 75 11.30 -15.77 -9.64
CA GLY A 75 11.75 -16.50 -8.44
C GLY A 75 10.66 -17.36 -7.80
N GLN A 76 11.04 -18.48 -7.16
CA GLN A 76 10.16 -19.44 -6.45
C GLN A 76 9.42 -18.88 -5.20
N ARG A 77 9.14 -17.57 -5.11
CA ARG A 77 8.59 -16.86 -3.93
C ARG A 77 9.51 -16.92 -2.70
N LYS A 78 10.50 -16.03 -2.60
CA LYS A 78 11.21 -15.80 -1.33
C LYS A 78 11.51 -14.35 -0.93
N ARG A 79 11.03 -13.30 -1.62
CA ARG A 79 11.25 -11.92 -1.13
C ARG A 79 10.03 -10.99 -1.14
N PHE A 80 9.68 -10.60 0.09
CA PHE A 80 9.33 -9.28 0.62
C PHE A 80 8.72 -8.23 -0.32
N ASN A 81 7.44 -7.92 -0.05
CA ASN A 81 6.66 -6.77 -0.50
C ASN A 81 6.59 -6.60 -2.04
N ASN A 82 5.38 -6.44 -2.59
CA ASN A 82 5.18 -6.24 -4.05
C ASN A 82 5.79 -4.93 -4.60
N HIS A 83 6.56 -4.24 -3.79
CA HIS A 83 6.99 -2.86 -3.90
C HIS A 83 8.51 -2.70 -3.95
N PHE A 84 9.25 -3.78 -3.63
CA PHE A 84 10.71 -3.83 -3.66
C PHE A 84 11.21 -4.94 -4.58
N ASN A 85 10.59 -5.06 -5.76
CA ASN A 85 10.94 -6.07 -6.75
C ASN A 85 12.20 -5.72 -7.55
N TYR A 86 12.59 -4.44 -7.60
CA TYR A 86 13.77 -3.99 -8.34
C TYR A 86 15.00 -3.83 -7.45
N ARG A 87 16.09 -4.51 -7.80
CA ARG A 87 17.41 -4.40 -7.17
C ARG A 87 18.30 -3.49 -8.00
N SER A 88 18.35 -2.20 -7.65
CA SER A 88 19.11 -1.20 -8.40
C SER A 88 20.60 -1.52 -8.55
N ALA A 89 21.23 -2.07 -7.50
CA ALA A 89 22.66 -2.41 -7.51
C ALA A 89 23.04 -3.48 -8.55
N TYR A 90 22.09 -4.34 -8.94
CA TYR A 90 22.31 -5.43 -9.89
C TYR A 90 21.51 -5.26 -11.18
N GLN A 91 20.67 -4.23 -11.26
CA GLN A 91 19.76 -3.96 -12.38
C GLN A 91 18.80 -5.13 -12.64
N GLU A 92 18.27 -5.72 -11.57
CA GLU A 92 17.42 -6.92 -11.66
C GLU A 92 16.00 -6.60 -11.19
N LEU A 93 14.99 -6.92 -12.02
CA LEU A 93 13.59 -6.96 -11.62
C LEU A 93 13.19 -8.40 -11.28
N HIS A 94 12.78 -8.63 -10.03
CA HIS A 94 12.40 -9.95 -9.53
C HIS A 94 10.89 -10.04 -9.38
N LEU A 95 10.25 -10.94 -10.13
CA LEU A 95 8.82 -11.22 -10.00
C LEU A 95 8.57 -12.65 -9.47
N PRO A 96 7.44 -12.88 -8.79
CA PRO A 96 7.01 -14.24 -8.46
C PRO A 96 6.85 -15.14 -9.70
N LYS A 97 7.27 -16.40 -9.60
CA LYS A 97 7.22 -17.38 -10.71
C LYS A 97 5.84 -17.52 -11.36
N TRP A 98 4.76 -17.40 -10.61
CA TRP A 98 3.42 -17.50 -11.18
C TRP A 98 3.10 -16.39 -12.21
N TYR A 99 3.81 -15.27 -12.22
CA TYR A 99 3.70 -14.24 -13.27
C TYR A 99 4.48 -14.58 -14.55
N GLU A 100 5.25 -15.65 -14.56
CA GLU A 100 5.90 -16.16 -15.77
C GLU A 100 4.85 -16.73 -16.73
N ASP A 101 3.88 -17.45 -16.17
CA ASP A 101 2.92 -18.26 -16.92
C ASP A 101 1.50 -17.65 -16.97
N THR A 102 1.26 -16.48 -16.36
CA THR A 102 -0.09 -15.90 -16.26
C THR A 102 -0.24 -14.58 -17.00
N ASN A 103 -1.21 -14.51 -17.91
CA ASN A 103 -1.57 -13.25 -18.58
C ASN A 103 -2.69 -12.54 -17.83
N SER A 104 -2.46 -12.11 -16.59
CA SER A 104 -3.48 -11.39 -15.81
C SER A 104 -3.30 -9.87 -15.88
N GLN A 105 -4.41 -9.12 -15.96
CA GLN A 105 -4.37 -7.65 -15.87
C GLN A 105 -3.76 -7.16 -14.55
N LYS A 106 -3.88 -7.95 -13.48
CA LYS A 106 -3.20 -7.70 -12.21
C LYS A 106 -1.67 -7.75 -12.36
N GLY A 107 -1.14 -8.67 -13.16
CA GLY A 107 0.28 -8.74 -13.48
C GLY A 107 0.73 -7.57 -14.35
N THR A 108 -0.10 -7.16 -15.31
CA THR A 108 0.13 -5.97 -16.15
C THR A 108 0.20 -4.71 -15.30
N MET A 109 -0.75 -4.51 -14.37
CA MET A 109 -0.71 -3.42 -13.39
C MET A 109 0.56 -3.47 -12.54
N LEU A 110 0.93 -4.64 -12.02
CA LEU A 110 2.16 -4.78 -11.22
C LEU A 110 3.42 -4.45 -12.03
N MET A 111 3.48 -4.86 -13.30
CA MET A 111 4.61 -4.57 -14.18
C MET A 111 4.73 -3.07 -14.44
N LEU A 112 3.65 -2.40 -14.85
CA LEU A 112 3.64 -0.95 -15.06
C LEU A 112 4.03 -0.18 -13.79
N TYR A 113 3.56 -0.67 -12.65
CA TYR A 113 3.89 -0.11 -11.35
C TYR A 113 5.37 -0.26 -11.00
N ASN A 114 5.95 -1.46 -11.16
CA ASN A 114 7.37 -1.71 -10.93
C ASN A 114 8.25 -0.91 -11.91
N PHE A 115 7.86 -0.86 -13.18
CA PHE A 115 8.61 -0.15 -14.20
C PHE A 115 8.61 1.37 -13.95
N THR A 116 7.50 1.94 -13.49
CA THR A 116 7.44 3.35 -13.06
C THR A 116 8.43 3.62 -11.92
N ASN A 117 8.53 2.70 -10.95
CA ASN A 117 9.51 2.82 -9.85
C ASN A 117 10.96 2.71 -10.34
N ILE A 118 11.24 1.84 -11.32
CA ILE A 118 12.56 1.74 -11.97
C ILE A 118 12.94 3.09 -12.58
N LEU A 119 12.03 3.71 -13.34
CA LEU A 119 12.26 5.02 -13.97
C LEU A 119 12.56 6.09 -12.93
N ASP A 120 11.79 6.15 -11.84
CA ASP A 120 12.04 7.10 -10.74
C ASP A 120 13.46 6.93 -10.17
N ILE A 121 13.87 5.69 -9.88
CA ILE A 121 15.19 5.39 -9.31
C ILE A 121 16.31 5.76 -10.30
N ARG A 122 16.16 5.42 -11.58
CA ARG A 122 17.17 5.74 -12.63
C ARG A 122 17.31 7.23 -12.88
N GLN A 123 16.21 7.98 -12.82
CA GLN A 123 16.20 9.43 -12.96
C GLN A 123 16.62 10.16 -11.66
N GLN A 124 17.06 9.43 -10.64
CA GLN A 124 17.36 9.97 -9.29
C GLN A 124 16.20 10.77 -8.69
N ALA A 125 14.98 10.54 -9.17
CA ALA A 125 13.79 11.12 -8.59
C ALA A 125 13.45 10.35 -7.31
N THR A 126 12.94 11.05 -6.30
CA THR A 126 12.39 10.36 -5.12
C THR A 126 11.24 9.46 -5.59
N ASN A 127 11.40 8.14 -5.39
CA ASN A 127 10.44 7.16 -5.87
C ASN A 127 9.07 7.32 -5.18
N PHE A 128 8.02 6.88 -5.86
CA PHE A 128 6.65 6.91 -5.32
C PHE A 128 6.58 6.31 -3.92
N TRP A 129 7.27 5.20 -3.68
CA TRP A 129 7.31 4.48 -2.40
C TRP A 129 7.81 5.30 -1.21
N SER A 130 8.94 5.97 -1.39
CA SER A 130 9.53 6.79 -0.35
C SER A 130 8.63 7.97 -0.01
N ARG A 131 7.81 8.44 -0.95
CA ARG A 131 6.83 9.50 -0.71
C ARG A 131 5.51 8.97 -0.13
N SER A 132 5.06 7.81 -0.57
CA SER A 132 3.79 7.21 -0.13
C SER A 132 3.85 6.73 1.31
N ILE A 133 5.01 6.28 1.80
CA ILE A 133 5.15 5.82 3.19
C ILE A 133 4.82 6.92 4.20
N TYR A 134 5.24 8.17 3.95
CA TYR A 134 4.91 9.31 4.81
C TYR A 134 3.41 9.62 4.81
N CYS A 135 2.74 9.47 3.67
CA CYS A 135 1.29 9.64 3.57
C CYS A 135 0.56 8.60 4.42
N HIS A 136 0.99 7.34 4.36
CA HIS A 136 0.42 6.26 5.16
C HIS A 136 0.71 6.40 6.65
N ILE A 137 1.90 6.88 7.03
CA ILE A 137 2.26 7.16 8.43
C ILE A 137 1.36 8.26 8.99
N LEU A 138 1.24 9.40 8.31
CA LEU A 138 0.35 10.49 8.73
C LEU A 138 -1.09 10.01 8.88
N ALA A 139 -1.61 9.30 7.88
CA ALA A 139 -2.96 8.76 7.92
C ALA A 139 -3.14 7.73 9.05
N ALA A 140 -2.16 6.85 9.29
CA ALA A 140 -2.21 5.86 10.37
C ALA A 140 -2.18 6.50 11.76
N PHE A 141 -1.36 7.55 11.96
CA PHE A 141 -1.41 8.35 13.18
C PHE A 141 -2.76 9.06 13.33
N GLY A 142 -3.34 9.56 12.24
CA GLY A 142 -4.69 10.15 12.26
C GLY A 142 -5.76 9.17 12.75
N VAL A 143 -5.72 7.93 12.24
CA VAL A 143 -6.57 6.82 12.68
C VAL A 143 -6.34 6.50 14.15
N LEU A 144 -5.07 6.35 14.57
CA LEU A 144 -4.68 6.02 15.93
C LEU A 144 -5.13 7.07 16.93
N LEU A 145 -4.94 8.36 16.64
CA LEU A 145 -5.33 9.44 17.55
C LEU A 145 -6.84 9.46 17.79
N ASN A 146 -7.64 9.23 16.75
CA ASN A 146 -9.09 9.24 16.88
C ASN A 146 -9.64 8.00 17.59
N TRP A 147 -9.27 6.81 17.13
CA TRP A 147 -9.70 5.58 17.79
C TRP A 147 -9.10 5.42 19.19
N GLY A 148 -7.85 5.84 19.38
CA GLY A 148 -7.18 5.88 20.68
C GLY A 148 -7.89 6.82 21.65
N ALA A 149 -8.25 8.03 21.22
CA ALA A 149 -9.02 8.97 22.04
C ALA A 149 -10.42 8.42 22.37
N PHE A 150 -11.11 7.80 21.40
CA PHE A 150 -12.43 7.18 21.63
C PHE A 150 -12.38 6.01 22.62
N ILE A 151 -11.38 5.12 22.48
CA ILE A 151 -11.18 4.00 23.41
C ILE A 151 -10.83 4.53 24.79
N ALA A 152 -9.91 5.50 24.89
CA ALA A 152 -9.53 6.13 26.16
C ALA A 152 -10.74 6.78 26.86
N ALA A 153 -11.55 7.54 26.10
CA ALA A 153 -12.82 8.10 26.54
C ALA A 153 -13.80 7.06 27.11
N THR A 154 -13.80 5.85 26.56
CA THR A 154 -14.69 4.77 26.99
C THR A 154 -14.27 4.16 28.34
N VAL A 155 -12.97 4.13 28.63
CA VAL A 155 -12.42 3.48 29.84
C VAL A 155 -12.14 4.46 30.99
N VAL A 156 -11.88 5.74 30.70
CA VAL A 156 -11.61 6.75 31.73
C VAL A 156 -12.91 7.15 32.42
N SER A 157 -12.92 7.02 33.75
CA SER A 157 -14.07 7.40 34.58
C SER A 157 -14.23 8.92 34.66
N VAL A 158 -15.48 9.37 34.66
CA VAL A 158 -15.87 10.80 34.73
C VAL A 158 -15.68 11.39 36.13
N GLY A 159 -15.21 10.62 37.12
CA GLY A 159 -15.02 11.07 38.51
C GLY A 159 -13.74 11.89 38.77
N TYR A 160 -12.94 12.20 37.74
CA TYR A 160 -11.77 13.08 37.88
C TYR A 160 -12.22 14.54 38.04
N THR A 161 -11.59 15.28 38.95
CA THR A 161 -11.91 16.68 39.28
C THR A 161 -11.69 17.70 38.15
N ASP A 162 -11.20 17.27 36.99
CA ASP A 162 -10.85 18.14 35.86
C ASP A 162 -11.39 17.63 34.51
N ILE A 163 -12.72 17.50 34.44
CA ILE A 163 -13.45 16.94 33.31
C ILE A 163 -13.33 17.85 32.07
N TYR A 164 -13.28 19.17 32.27
CA TYR A 164 -13.16 20.13 31.17
C TYR A 164 -11.81 20.02 30.47
N ASN A 165 -10.69 19.91 31.20
CA ASN A 165 -9.39 19.72 30.55
C ASN A 165 -9.33 18.37 29.83
N LEU A 166 -9.93 17.31 30.39
CA LEU A 166 -10.04 16.02 29.70
C LEU A 166 -10.81 16.13 28.37
N ALA A 167 -11.90 16.89 28.36
CA ALA A 167 -12.71 17.15 27.17
C ALA A 167 -11.94 17.93 26.09
N TYR A 168 -11.15 18.93 26.48
CA TYR A 168 -10.25 19.62 25.57
C TYR A 168 -9.18 18.70 25.00
N ILE A 169 -8.50 17.90 25.85
CA ILE A 169 -7.45 16.98 25.40
C ILE A 169 -7.99 16.00 24.35
N TYR A 170 -9.09 15.30 24.64
CA TYR A 170 -9.65 14.31 23.70
C TYR A 170 -10.13 14.96 22.40
N SER A 171 -10.79 16.12 22.49
CA SER A 171 -11.26 16.83 21.30
C SER A 171 -10.11 17.34 20.45
N SER A 172 -9.04 17.86 21.07
CA SER A 172 -7.82 18.30 20.38
C SER A 172 -7.07 17.14 19.74
N LEU A 173 -7.00 15.98 20.39
CA LEU A 173 -6.41 14.77 19.81
C LEU A 173 -7.20 14.29 18.58
N CYS A 174 -8.53 14.29 18.66
CA CYS A 174 -9.39 13.98 17.52
C CYS A 174 -9.20 14.98 16.37
N GLY A 175 -9.20 16.28 16.67
CA GLY A 175 -8.95 17.34 15.69
C GLY A 175 -7.58 17.24 15.02
N LEU A 176 -6.53 16.97 15.80
CA LEU A 176 -5.18 16.71 15.28
C LEU A 176 -5.18 15.46 14.39
N GLY A 177 -5.87 14.40 14.80
CA GLY A 177 -5.96 13.18 14.00
C GLY A 177 -6.69 13.38 12.67
N LEU A 178 -7.76 14.20 12.64
CA LEU A 178 -8.41 14.61 11.39
C LEU A 178 -7.47 15.41 10.50
N LEU A 179 -6.70 16.34 11.07
CA LEU A 179 -5.72 17.13 10.34
C LEU A 179 -4.63 16.24 9.73
N LEU A 180 -4.05 15.31 10.50
CA LEU A 180 -3.05 14.36 10.00
C LEU A 180 -3.60 13.49 8.86
N MET A 181 -4.85 13.02 8.99
CA MET A 181 -5.53 12.26 7.95
C MET A 181 -5.73 13.10 6.67
N ALA A 182 -6.20 14.34 6.80
CA ALA A 182 -6.41 15.24 5.68
C ALA A 182 -5.09 15.58 4.96
N LEU A 183 -4.03 15.90 5.71
CA LEU A 183 -2.70 16.17 5.16
C LEU A 183 -2.13 14.94 4.45
N GLY A 184 -2.24 13.76 5.07
CA GLY A 184 -1.84 12.49 4.46
C GLY A 184 -2.61 12.19 3.18
N TRP A 185 -3.91 12.51 3.15
CA TRP A 185 -4.76 12.34 1.97
C TRP A 185 -4.41 13.33 0.84
N LEU A 186 -4.29 14.62 1.13
CA LEU A 186 -3.90 15.61 0.12
C LEU A 186 -2.54 15.27 -0.51
N TRP A 187 -1.58 14.86 0.32
CA TRP A 187 -0.28 14.43 -0.15
C TRP A 187 -0.39 13.15 -0.99
N TRP A 188 -1.16 12.16 -0.53
CA TRP A 188 -1.46 10.93 -1.29
C TRP A 188 -1.99 11.23 -2.69
N SER A 189 -3.04 12.05 -2.80
CA SER A 189 -3.63 12.39 -4.09
C SER A 189 -2.63 13.08 -5.03
N LYS A 190 -1.75 13.93 -4.49
CA LYS A 190 -0.70 14.60 -5.28
C LYS A 190 0.33 13.62 -5.84
N ILE A 191 0.84 12.70 -5.01
CA ILE A 191 1.85 11.73 -5.46
C ILE A 191 1.26 10.72 -6.44
N PHE A 192 0.01 10.29 -6.20
CA PHE A 192 -0.64 9.28 -7.02
C PHE A 192 -1.03 9.81 -8.38
N LYS A 193 -1.48 11.07 -8.49
CA LYS A 193 -1.71 11.73 -9.78
C LYS A 193 -0.44 11.76 -10.65
N LYS A 194 0.71 12.07 -10.05
CA LYS A 194 2.01 12.05 -10.75
C LYS A 194 2.35 10.64 -11.25
N MET A 195 2.10 9.62 -10.42
CA MET A 195 2.31 8.23 -10.80
C MET A 195 1.37 7.78 -11.92
N ILE A 196 0.08 8.13 -11.85
CA ILE A 196 -0.90 7.83 -12.92
C ILE A 196 -0.44 8.41 -14.24
N LYS A 197 0.02 9.66 -14.27
CA LYS A 197 0.51 10.28 -15.51
C LYS A 197 1.66 9.46 -16.14
N LYS A 198 2.62 9.02 -15.33
CA LYS A 198 3.72 8.16 -15.80
C LYS A 198 3.21 6.80 -16.30
N ILE A 199 2.24 6.22 -15.60
CA ILE A 199 1.61 4.95 -16.03
C ILE A 199 0.85 5.14 -17.34
N GLU A 200 0.13 6.26 -17.53
CA GLU A 200 -0.56 6.59 -18.77
C GLU A 200 0.44 6.65 -19.94
N GLU A 201 1.56 7.38 -19.77
CA GLU A 201 2.65 7.49 -20.76
C GLU A 201 3.29 6.14 -21.13
N LEU A 202 3.38 5.21 -20.17
CA LEU A 202 3.90 3.86 -20.40
C LEU A 202 2.86 2.90 -20.97
N ALA A 203 1.60 3.04 -20.58
CA ALA A 203 0.55 2.09 -20.90
C ALA A 203 -0.05 2.33 -22.29
N GLU A 204 -0.25 3.58 -22.68
CA GLU A 204 -0.91 3.97 -23.94
C GLU A 204 -0.29 3.32 -25.20
N PRO A 205 1.04 3.33 -25.42
CA PRO A 205 1.62 2.73 -26.62
C PRO A 205 1.74 1.19 -26.56
N ASN A 206 1.58 0.58 -25.38
CA ASN A 206 1.89 -0.85 -25.17
C ASN A 206 0.66 -1.73 -24.97
N LEU A 207 -0.51 -1.15 -24.72
CA LEU A 207 -1.73 -1.88 -24.39
C LEU A 207 -2.85 -1.57 -25.37
N GLU A 208 -3.74 -2.54 -25.58
CA GLU A 208 -4.95 -2.32 -26.34
C GLU A 208 -5.86 -1.27 -25.67
N PRO A 209 -6.63 -0.47 -26.44
CA PRO A 209 -7.43 0.63 -25.89
C PRO A 209 -8.41 0.23 -24.78
N ALA A 210 -9.00 -0.97 -24.86
CA ALA A 210 -9.94 -1.47 -23.85
C ALA A 210 -9.21 -1.84 -22.54
N GLU A 211 -8.03 -2.46 -22.66
CA GLU A 211 -7.19 -2.83 -21.53
C GLU A 211 -6.58 -1.59 -20.86
N TYR A 212 -6.05 -0.67 -21.65
CA TYR A 212 -5.57 0.64 -21.21
C TYR A 212 -6.61 1.36 -20.35
N LYS A 213 -7.83 1.56 -20.88
CA LYS A 213 -8.92 2.24 -20.15
C LYS A 213 -9.23 1.55 -18.83
N TYR A 214 -9.25 0.22 -18.80
CA TYR A 214 -9.50 -0.54 -17.58
C TYR A 214 -8.39 -0.35 -16.55
N ILE A 215 -7.13 -0.53 -16.95
CA ILE A 215 -5.96 -0.44 -16.05
C ILE A 215 -5.85 0.97 -15.45
N ILE A 216 -5.98 2.00 -16.27
CA ILE A 216 -5.96 3.39 -15.80
C ILE A 216 -7.11 3.67 -14.85
N LYS A 217 -8.31 3.13 -15.10
CA LYS A 217 -9.43 3.23 -14.16
C LYS A 217 -9.10 2.58 -12.81
N GLN A 218 -8.44 1.43 -12.79
CA GLN A 218 -8.05 0.80 -11.51
C GLN A 218 -7.03 1.63 -10.74
N PHE A 219 -6.02 2.20 -11.41
CA PHE A 219 -5.09 3.12 -10.76
C PHE A 219 -5.80 4.39 -10.25
N LYS A 220 -6.73 4.97 -11.02
CA LYS A 220 -7.54 6.12 -10.59
C LYS A 220 -8.40 5.78 -9.36
N ASN A 221 -8.98 4.59 -9.30
CA ASN A 221 -9.71 4.12 -8.12
C ASN A 221 -8.81 4.03 -6.88
N GLN A 222 -7.58 3.51 -7.04
CA GLN A 222 -6.61 3.45 -5.94
C GLN A 222 -6.13 4.85 -5.52
N ALA A 223 -6.13 5.85 -6.40
CA ALA A 223 -5.74 7.22 -6.04
C ALA A 223 -6.73 7.94 -5.10
N VAL A 224 -7.95 7.42 -4.94
CA VAL A 224 -9.05 8.14 -4.26
C VAL A 224 -8.74 8.39 -2.79
N VAL A 225 -8.25 7.39 -2.05
CA VAL A 225 -7.94 7.50 -0.61
C VAL A 225 -6.61 6.83 -0.27
N PRO A 226 -5.94 7.24 0.82
CA PRO A 226 -4.81 6.51 1.38
C PRO A 226 -5.20 5.04 1.72
N PHE A 227 -4.19 4.20 1.94
CA PHE A 227 -4.33 2.77 2.28
C PHE A 227 -4.85 1.82 1.16
N THR A 228 -5.09 2.33 -0.04
CA THR A 228 -5.47 1.55 -1.24
C THR A 228 -4.29 0.88 -1.94
N ILE A 229 -3.07 1.14 -1.47
CA ILE A 229 -1.91 0.32 -1.81
C ILE A 229 -1.44 -0.34 -0.52
N ASN A 230 -1.43 -1.67 -0.55
CA ASN A 230 -1.02 -2.48 0.58
C ASN A 230 0.50 -2.37 0.78
N THR A 231 0.95 -1.69 1.83
CA THR A 231 2.39 -1.59 2.19
C THR A 231 2.89 -2.77 3.01
N SER A 232 2.01 -3.69 3.43
CA SER A 232 2.35 -4.77 4.33
C SER A 232 3.28 -5.80 3.69
N ILE A 233 4.37 -6.09 4.41
CA ILE A 233 5.21 -7.25 4.18
C ILE A 233 4.43 -8.46 4.69
N ARG A 234 3.92 -9.30 3.78
CA ARG A 234 3.42 -10.62 4.18
C ARG A 234 4.60 -11.47 4.65
N THR A 235 4.74 -11.65 5.95
CA THR A 235 5.53 -12.76 6.52
C THR A 235 4.81 -14.08 6.22
N HIS A 236 5.60 -15.09 5.86
CA HIS A 236 5.11 -16.37 5.36
C HIS A 236 4.25 -17.13 6.38
N ARG A 237 3.18 -17.82 5.91
CA ARG A 237 2.81 -19.11 6.51
C ARG A 237 3.89 -20.10 6.09
N LYS A 238 4.48 -20.82 7.07
CA LYS A 238 5.41 -21.93 6.80
C LYS A 238 4.74 -22.88 5.81
N VAL A 239 5.33 -23.02 4.62
CA VAL A 239 5.08 -24.19 3.78
C VAL A 239 5.87 -25.31 4.44
N VAL A 240 5.15 -26.25 5.05
CA VAL A 240 5.77 -27.51 5.49
C VAL A 240 6.08 -28.28 4.22
N ASN A 241 7.32 -28.17 3.73
CA ASN A 241 7.83 -29.09 2.71
C ASN A 241 7.97 -30.47 3.37
N LYS A 242 6.98 -31.34 3.17
CA LYS A 242 7.28 -32.77 3.04
C LYS A 242 7.87 -32.95 1.65
N GLU A 243 8.99 -33.67 1.55
CA GLU A 243 9.73 -33.97 0.32
C GLU A 243 10.78 -32.92 -0.12
N ALA A 244 11.79 -32.74 0.73
CA ALA A 244 13.12 -32.35 0.29
C ALA A 244 14.15 -33.25 1.00
N THR A 245 14.17 -34.52 0.60
CA THR A 245 15.31 -35.40 0.85
C THR A 245 15.63 -36.14 -0.43
N LYS A 246 16.88 -35.97 -0.85
CA LYS A 246 17.60 -36.54 -2.01
C LYS A 246 17.68 -35.59 -3.20
N TYR A 247 18.72 -34.77 -3.19
CA TYR A 247 19.79 -34.74 -4.20
C TYR A 247 20.79 -33.65 -3.78
N ASP A 248 21.56 -33.93 -2.72
CA ASP A 248 22.81 -33.22 -2.45
C ASP A 248 23.93 -34.14 -2.93
N GLY A 249 24.61 -33.73 -3.99
CA GLY A 249 25.67 -34.50 -4.60
C GLY A 249 26.55 -33.61 -5.46
N TYR A 250 26.99 -32.47 -4.94
CA TYR A 250 28.12 -31.70 -5.46
C TYR A 250 28.68 -30.79 -4.36
N THR A 251 29.58 -31.32 -3.52
CA THR A 251 30.70 -30.55 -2.93
C THR A 251 31.72 -31.53 -2.35
N GLU A 252 32.99 -31.11 -2.34
CA GLU A 252 34.24 -31.84 -2.02
C GLU A 252 34.95 -32.38 -3.28
N ALA A 253 36.15 -31.94 -3.68
CA ALA A 253 37.22 -31.35 -2.91
C ALA A 253 37.98 -30.26 -3.70
N GLN A 254 37.90 -29.01 -3.21
CA GLN A 254 39.03 -28.09 -3.23
C GLN A 254 39.75 -28.27 -1.89
N THR A 255 40.64 -29.25 -1.83
CA THR A 255 41.64 -29.40 -0.76
C THR A 255 42.85 -30.10 -1.38
N ALA A 256 43.53 -29.36 -2.26
CA ALA A 256 44.85 -29.70 -2.78
C ALA A 256 45.65 -28.39 -2.85
N ALA A 257 46.09 -27.91 -1.69
CA ALA A 257 47.19 -26.96 -1.51
C ALA A 257 47.43 -26.71 -0.01
N GLN A 258 48.08 -27.66 0.65
CA GLN A 258 49.07 -27.47 1.73
C GLN A 258 49.67 -28.83 2.11
#